data_AF-A0A1Q7VWR6-F1
#
_entry.id   AF-A0A1Q7VWR6-F1
#
_cell.length_a   1.000
_cell.length_b   1.000
_cell.length_c   1.000
_cell.angle_alpha   90.00
_cell.angle_beta   90.00
_cell.angle_gamma   90.00
#
_symmetry.space_group_name_H-M   'P 1'
#
loop_
_entity.id
_entity.type
_entity.pdbx_description
1 polymer ?
#
loop_
_entity_poly.entity_id
_entity_poly.type
_entity_poly.pdbx_seq_one_letter_code
_entity_poly.pdbx_strand_id
1 'polypeptide(L)'
;MEAQDAQGERRRRRVLGRILLTLAVLGSAAGLIMATTYASWTSAVNQNNQIASGTISISLGATGGATNRLNISASGIAPGDTIKRGVDLINPSGGLDLASITVTTAASPSSTLDTDTTNGLQMTIDKCSVAWTETGTNPAFSYSCGGVTTSVLASVPVIQTNAALSNLSSVTNNNTDHLVVTLSLGGSGGSLQGKSSTVTYTFTGTQRVAAPH
;
A
#
# COMPACT_ATOMS: atom_id res chain seq x y z
N MET A 1 83.51 -8.46 25.39
CA MET A 1 82.57 -8.26 26.51
C MET A 1 82.57 -6.77 26.79
N GLU A 2 81.37 -6.20 26.93
CA GLU A 2 81.08 -4.80 27.28
C GLU A 2 81.20 -3.76 26.14
N ALA A 3 80.04 -3.39 25.58
CA ALA A 3 79.56 -2.00 25.52
C ALA A 3 78.28 -1.93 24.65
N GLN A 4 77.19 -2.55 25.12
CA GLN A 4 75.84 -2.22 24.72
C GLN A 4 75.25 -1.32 25.81
N ASP A 5 75.40 0.00 25.75
CA ASP A 5 74.60 0.89 26.62
C ASP A 5 74.65 2.39 26.27
N ALA A 6 74.38 2.77 25.02
CA ALA A 6 74.18 4.19 24.69
C ALA A 6 73.26 4.48 23.49
N GLN A 7 72.47 3.50 23.03
CA GLN A 7 71.63 3.65 21.83
C GLN A 7 70.17 4.04 22.09
N GLY A 8 69.74 4.22 23.36
CA GLY A 8 68.34 4.48 23.70
C GLY A 8 67.86 5.94 23.61
N GLU A 9 68.71 6.93 23.94
CA GLU A 9 68.21 8.28 24.24
C GLU A 9 68.31 9.29 23.07
N ARG A 10 69.11 9.00 22.04
CA ARG A 10 69.43 9.98 20.96
C ARG A 10 68.50 9.93 19.75
N ARG A 11 67.53 9.02 19.72
CA ARG A 11 66.62 8.80 18.57
C ARG A 11 65.28 9.53 18.68
N ARG A 12 64.99 10.21 19.81
CA ARG A 12 63.73 10.95 20.02
C ARG A 12 63.75 12.43 19.60
N ARG A 13 64.88 12.97 19.13
CA ARG A 13 65.01 14.40 18.77
C ARG A 13 65.25 14.69 17.28
N ARG A 14 65.05 13.70 16.39
CA ARG A 14 65.20 13.86 14.93
C ARG A 14 63.96 13.46 14.14
N VAL A 15 62.77 13.76 14.65
CA VAL A 15 61.50 13.69 13.88
C VAL A 15 60.68 14.97 14.07
N LEU A 16 61.38 16.09 14.29
CA LEU A 16 60.79 17.42 14.44
C LEU A 16 61.58 18.37 13.53
N GLY A 17 61.05 18.58 12.33
CA GLY A 17 61.47 19.68 11.47
C GLY A 17 61.73 19.26 10.03
N ARG A 18 60.97 19.92 9.13
CA ARG A 18 61.03 19.92 7.66
C ARG A 18 60.07 18.86 7.07
N ILE A 19 59.02 19.16 6.29
CA ILE A 19 58.79 20.16 5.23
C ILE A 19 57.25 20.28 5.05
N LEU A 20 56.60 21.38 5.45
CA LEU A 20 55.95 22.45 4.64
C LEU A 20 55.43 22.09 3.22
N LEU A 21 54.22 22.61 2.93
CA LEU A 21 53.52 22.74 1.62
C LEU A 21 52.81 21.50 1.05
N THR A 22 51.47 21.48 1.17
CA THR A 22 50.57 21.53 -0.01
C THR A 22 49.11 21.78 0.39
N LEU A 23 48.57 22.88 -0.17
CA LEU A 23 47.18 23.16 -0.55
C LEU A 23 46.02 22.70 0.36
N ALA A 24 45.49 23.65 1.11
CA ALA A 24 44.09 23.65 1.52
C ALA A 24 43.20 23.95 0.30
N VAL A 25 42.53 22.93 -0.23
CA VAL A 25 41.37 23.11 -1.12
C VAL A 25 40.12 22.84 -0.30
N LEU A 26 39.41 23.93 0.00
CA LEU A 26 38.05 23.92 0.50
C LEU A 26 37.15 23.35 -0.60
N GLY A 27 36.97 22.03 -0.59
CA GLY A 27 35.91 21.37 -1.34
C GLY A 27 34.66 21.34 -0.48
N SER A 28 33.80 22.35 -0.61
CA SER A 28 32.42 22.25 -0.14
C SER A 28 31.82 21.01 -0.79
N ALA A 29 31.68 19.92 -0.04
CA ALA A 29 30.74 18.89 -0.43
C ALA A 29 29.35 19.52 -0.30
N ALA A 30 28.91 20.22 -1.34
CA ALA A 30 27.50 20.27 -1.64
C ALA A 30 27.14 18.82 -1.96
N GLY A 31 26.86 18.03 -0.92
CA GLY A 31 26.14 16.80 -1.08
C GLY A 31 24.86 17.20 -1.79
N LEU A 32 24.79 16.94 -3.10
CA LEU A 32 23.53 16.89 -3.79
C LEU A 32 22.78 15.75 -3.10
N ILE A 33 21.99 16.10 -2.10
CA ILE A 33 20.89 15.26 -1.67
C ILE A 33 20.00 15.22 -2.91
N MET A 34 20.18 14.19 -3.75
CA MET A 34 19.14 13.77 -4.66
C MET A 34 18.02 13.27 -3.75
N ALA A 35 17.21 14.21 -3.26
CA ALA A 35 15.99 13.90 -2.55
C ALA A 35 15.13 13.15 -3.55
N THR A 36 15.11 11.82 -3.45
CA THR A 36 14.16 11.02 -4.21
C THR A 36 12.79 11.35 -3.62
N THR A 37 11.99 12.07 -4.38
CA THR A 37 10.70 12.59 -3.94
C THR A 37 9.62 11.52 -4.14
N TYR A 38 9.36 10.74 -3.09
CA TYR A 38 8.33 9.69 -3.14
C TYR A 38 7.19 9.94 -2.17
N ALA A 39 6.02 9.38 -2.49
CA ALA A 39 4.90 9.28 -1.57
C ALA A 39 4.76 7.84 -1.04
N SER A 40 4.05 7.67 0.09
CA SER A 40 3.77 6.34 0.66
C SER A 40 2.31 6.24 1.09
N TRP A 41 1.70 5.07 0.96
CA TRP A 41 0.43 4.80 1.60
C TRP A 41 0.42 3.42 2.22
N THR A 42 -0.07 3.35 3.44
CA THR A 42 -0.35 2.09 4.10
C THR A 42 -1.81 1.77 3.88
N SER A 43 -2.15 0.49 3.83
CA SER A 43 -3.54 0.07 3.81
C SER A 43 -3.82 -0.84 5.00
N ALA A 44 -5.01 -0.75 5.56
CA ALA A 44 -5.49 -1.54 6.69
C ALA A 44 -6.88 -2.07 6.37
N VAL A 45 -7.28 -3.17 7.01
CA VAL A 45 -8.54 -3.84 6.71
C VAL A 45 -9.33 -3.99 7.99
N ASN A 46 -10.59 -3.53 7.98
CA ASN A 46 -11.54 -3.75 9.06
C ASN A 46 -12.78 -4.46 8.49
N GLN A 47 -13.07 -5.65 9.02
CA GLN A 47 -14.32 -6.36 8.74
C GLN A 47 -15.41 -5.81 9.67
N ASN A 48 -16.38 -5.07 9.13
CA ASN A 48 -17.52 -4.59 9.90
C ASN A 48 -18.78 -5.36 9.51
N ASN A 49 -19.20 -6.26 10.40
CA ASN A 49 -20.37 -7.12 10.25
C ASN A 49 -21.54 -6.46 10.98
N GLN A 50 -22.39 -5.70 10.29
CA GLN A 50 -23.54 -5.07 10.93
C GLN A 50 -24.64 -6.13 11.15
N ILE A 51 -24.82 -6.53 12.41
CA ILE A 51 -25.82 -7.51 12.85
C ILE A 51 -27.17 -6.82 12.98
N ALA A 52 -28.10 -7.16 12.09
CA ALA A 52 -29.53 -7.07 12.34
C ALA A 52 -30.15 -8.42 11.94
N SER A 53 -30.24 -9.34 12.92
CA SER A 53 -30.96 -10.62 12.83
C SER A 53 -30.43 -11.63 11.81
N GLY A 54 -29.38 -12.37 12.18
CA GLY A 54 -28.85 -13.53 11.44
C GLY A 54 -27.35 -13.42 11.22
N THR A 55 -26.64 -14.55 11.20
CA THR A 55 -25.18 -14.62 11.06
C THR A 55 -24.77 -14.11 9.67
N ILE A 56 -24.55 -12.80 9.50
CA ILE A 56 -24.05 -12.23 8.25
C ILE A 56 -22.53 -12.12 8.37
N SER A 57 -21.82 -13.07 7.78
CA SER A 57 -20.37 -12.97 7.66
C SER A 57 -20.00 -12.75 6.20
N ILE A 58 -19.60 -11.53 5.84
CA ILE A 58 -18.70 -11.37 4.70
C ILE A 58 -17.28 -11.44 5.23
N SER A 59 -16.48 -12.33 4.68
CA SER A 59 -15.07 -12.50 5.08
C SER A 59 -14.17 -12.13 3.92
N LEU A 60 -12.92 -11.84 4.25
CA LEU A 60 -11.86 -11.70 3.27
C LEU A 60 -10.93 -12.89 3.34
N GLY A 61 -10.16 -13.09 2.28
CA GLY A 61 -9.04 -14.04 2.28
C GLY A 61 -8.03 -13.79 3.40
N ALA A 62 -7.13 -14.75 3.58
CA ALA A 62 -6.14 -14.72 4.65
C ALA A 62 -5.19 -13.51 4.53
N THR A 63 -5.18 -12.65 5.55
CA THR A 63 -4.38 -11.42 5.61
C THR A 63 -2.89 -11.69 5.34
N GLY A 64 -2.30 -10.91 4.43
CA GLY A 64 -0.89 -11.01 4.03
C GLY A 64 -0.61 -12.07 2.94
N GLY A 65 -1.58 -12.95 2.65
CA GLY A 65 -1.52 -13.89 1.53
C GLY A 65 -1.99 -13.29 0.21
N ALA A 66 -1.87 -14.04 -0.89
CA ALA A 66 -2.32 -13.60 -2.21
C ALA A 66 -3.84 -13.31 -2.28
N THR A 67 -4.62 -13.90 -1.37
CA THR A 67 -6.08 -13.69 -1.27
C THR A 67 -6.47 -12.50 -0.39
N ASN A 68 -5.51 -11.80 0.24
CA ASN A 68 -5.75 -10.51 0.91
C ASN A 68 -4.42 -9.76 1.16
N ARG A 69 -4.09 -8.83 0.25
CA ARG A 69 -2.92 -7.95 0.36
C ARG A 69 -3.26 -6.50 0.73
N LEU A 70 -4.51 -6.21 1.09
CA LEU A 70 -4.92 -4.85 1.45
C LEU A 70 -4.23 -4.33 2.73
N ASN A 71 -3.50 -5.15 3.47
CA ASN A 71 -2.66 -4.68 4.58
C ASN A 71 -1.21 -4.35 4.19
N ILE A 72 -0.83 -4.51 2.91
CA ILE A 72 0.54 -4.31 2.45
C ILE A 72 0.72 -2.89 1.94
N SER A 73 1.50 -2.11 2.69
CA SER A 73 1.85 -0.74 2.33
C SER A 73 2.63 -0.66 1.04
N ALA A 74 2.55 0.50 0.38
CA ALA A 74 3.37 0.85 -0.75
C ALA A 74 4.08 2.19 -0.43
N SER A 75 5.34 2.29 -0.81
CA SER A 75 6.17 3.49 -0.67
C SER A 75 6.93 3.73 -1.96
N GLY A 76 7.55 4.88 -2.12
CA GLY A 76 8.32 5.15 -3.33
C GLY A 76 7.49 5.67 -4.50
N ILE A 77 6.24 6.11 -4.28
CA ILE A 77 5.27 6.25 -5.37
C ILE A 77 5.30 7.65 -5.98
N ALA A 78 5.29 7.71 -7.30
CA ALA A 78 5.30 8.91 -8.10
C ALA A 78 3.92 9.17 -8.75
N PRO A 79 3.63 10.43 -9.15
CA PRO A 79 2.44 10.73 -9.96
C PRO A 79 2.39 9.87 -11.22
N GLY A 80 1.22 9.28 -11.50
CA GLY A 80 1.01 8.34 -12.62
C GLY A 80 1.25 6.87 -12.27
N ASP A 81 1.85 6.56 -11.13
CA ASP A 81 2.02 5.18 -10.68
C ASP A 81 0.68 4.54 -10.29
N THR A 82 0.63 3.22 -10.44
CA THR A 82 -0.49 2.39 -9.99
C THR A 82 -0.02 1.33 -9.01
N ILE A 83 -0.75 1.18 -7.91
CA ILE A 83 -0.55 0.14 -6.91
C ILE A 83 -1.75 -0.79 -6.94
N LYS A 84 -1.51 -2.09 -7.12
CA LYS A 84 -2.55 -3.12 -7.14
C LYS A 84 -2.44 -4.01 -5.92
N ARG A 85 -3.58 -4.42 -5.37
CA ARG A 85 -3.69 -5.37 -4.26
C ARG A 85 -4.83 -6.35 -4.51
N GLY A 86 -4.53 -7.65 -4.43
CA GLY A 86 -5.52 -8.71 -4.49
C GLY A 86 -6.29 -8.86 -3.18
N VAL A 87 -7.58 -9.16 -3.28
CA VAL A 87 -8.44 -9.53 -2.15
C VAL A 87 -9.56 -10.45 -2.62
N ASP A 88 -9.77 -11.55 -1.91
CA ASP A 88 -10.94 -12.39 -2.08
C ASP A 88 -12.04 -11.89 -1.14
N LEU A 89 -13.22 -11.66 -1.70
CA LEU A 89 -14.43 -11.30 -0.97
C LEU A 89 -15.34 -12.53 -0.92
N ILE A 90 -15.60 -13.04 0.28
CA ILE A 90 -16.19 -14.36 0.50
C ILE A 90 -17.50 -14.22 1.26
N ASN A 91 -18.57 -14.78 0.68
CA ASN A 91 -19.78 -15.12 1.42
C ASN A 91 -19.73 -16.62 1.75
N PRO A 92 -19.35 -16.99 2.99
CA PRO A 92 -19.09 -18.36 3.37
C PRO A 92 -20.39 -19.16 3.38
N SER A 93 -20.25 -20.47 3.19
CA SER A 93 -21.37 -21.40 3.27
C SER A 93 -22.08 -21.34 4.63
N GLY A 94 -23.38 -21.60 4.62
CA GLY A 94 -24.23 -21.50 5.82
C GLY A 94 -24.67 -20.06 6.15
N GLY A 95 -24.29 -19.07 5.32
CA GLY A 95 -24.78 -17.70 5.40
C GLY A 95 -26.10 -17.46 4.67
N LEU A 96 -26.54 -16.20 4.68
CA LEU A 96 -27.69 -15.72 3.91
C LEU A 96 -27.22 -15.03 2.62
N ASP A 97 -28.11 -14.99 1.64
CA ASP A 97 -27.92 -14.08 0.52
C ASP A 97 -28.03 -12.62 0.97
N LEU A 98 -27.20 -11.78 0.38
CA LEU A 98 -27.09 -10.35 0.61
C LEU A 98 -27.90 -9.60 -0.46
N ALA A 99 -28.49 -8.48 -0.05
CA ALA A 99 -29.08 -7.51 -0.96
C ALA A 99 -28.01 -6.71 -1.70
N SER A 100 -26.93 -6.37 -1.00
CA SER A 100 -25.84 -5.54 -1.53
C SER A 100 -24.56 -5.73 -0.73
N ILE A 101 -23.44 -5.37 -1.36
CA ILE A 101 -22.16 -5.20 -0.67
C ILE A 101 -21.63 -3.81 -1.02
N THR A 102 -21.13 -3.10 -0.01
CA THR A 102 -20.52 -1.77 -0.15
C THR A 102 -19.09 -1.76 0.36
N VAL A 103 -18.30 -0.80 -0.09
CA VAL A 103 -17.00 -0.47 0.48
C VAL A 103 -17.02 0.93 1.09
N THR A 104 -16.45 1.05 2.28
CA THR A 104 -16.14 2.33 2.93
C THR A 104 -14.63 2.38 3.15
N THR A 105 -14.05 3.54 2.85
CA THR A 105 -12.62 3.78 3.02
C THR A 105 -12.38 5.05 3.82
N ALA A 106 -11.45 4.98 4.76
CA ALA A 106 -11.07 6.10 5.63
C ALA A 106 -9.55 6.19 5.73
N ALA A 107 -8.98 7.36 5.99
CA ALA A 107 -7.53 7.52 6.16
C ALA A 107 -7.14 8.05 7.54
N SER A 108 -6.21 7.35 8.21
CA SER A 108 -5.59 7.83 9.45
C SER A 108 -4.21 7.19 9.68
N PRO A 109 -3.10 7.95 9.60
CA PRO A 109 -3.03 9.37 9.30
C PRO A 109 -3.57 9.71 7.90
N SER A 110 -4.07 10.93 7.74
CA SER A 110 -4.58 11.50 6.48
C SER A 110 -3.62 12.56 5.93
N SER A 111 -3.63 12.74 4.62
CA SER A 111 -2.85 13.75 3.91
C SER A 111 -3.55 14.19 2.62
N THR A 112 -2.88 15.02 1.81
CA THR A 112 -3.37 15.43 0.49
C THR A 112 -3.54 14.26 -0.49
N LEU A 113 -2.96 13.11 -0.21
CA LEU A 113 -3.13 11.90 -1.02
C LEU A 113 -4.55 11.36 -1.00
N ASP A 114 -5.26 11.51 0.12
CA ASP A 114 -6.63 11.00 0.28
C ASP A 114 -7.68 12.12 0.29
N THR A 115 -7.28 13.36 0.55
CA THR A 115 -8.19 14.51 0.59
C THR A 115 -8.31 15.27 -0.73
N ASP A 116 -7.31 15.21 -1.63
CA ASP A 116 -7.42 15.76 -2.98
C ASP A 116 -8.18 14.78 -3.89
N THR A 117 -9.44 15.08 -4.17
CA THR A 117 -10.31 14.22 -4.98
C THR A 117 -9.99 14.26 -6.48
N THR A 118 -9.16 15.21 -6.93
CA THR A 118 -8.80 15.37 -8.35
C THR A 118 -7.44 14.75 -8.65
N ASN A 119 -6.41 15.12 -7.88
CA ASN A 119 -5.03 14.69 -8.12
C ASN A 119 -4.54 13.64 -7.12
N GLY A 120 -5.26 13.40 -6.02
CA GLY A 120 -4.92 12.38 -5.04
C GLY A 120 -5.14 10.96 -5.57
N LEU A 121 -5.21 10.03 -4.64
CA LEU A 121 -5.43 8.62 -4.91
C LEU A 121 -6.83 8.41 -5.48
N GLN A 122 -6.87 7.76 -6.63
CA GLN A 122 -8.08 7.24 -7.23
C GLN A 122 -8.09 5.72 -7.07
N MET A 123 -9.26 5.16 -6.78
CA MET A 123 -9.49 3.74 -6.56
C MET A 123 -10.36 3.18 -7.68
N THR A 124 -10.00 2.02 -8.20
CA THR A 124 -10.90 1.12 -8.96
C THR A 124 -10.91 -0.25 -8.31
N ILE A 125 -11.98 -1.01 -8.55
CA ILE A 125 -12.05 -2.42 -8.16
C ILE A 125 -12.54 -3.22 -9.35
N ASP A 126 -11.75 -4.22 -9.74
CA ASP A 126 -12.09 -5.17 -10.79
C ASP A 126 -12.15 -6.58 -10.23
N LYS A 127 -13.02 -7.40 -10.81
CA LYS A 127 -13.15 -8.82 -10.52
C LYS A 127 -12.59 -9.65 -11.66
N CYS A 128 -11.93 -10.76 -11.35
CA CYS A 128 -11.72 -11.86 -12.29
C CYS A 128 -12.66 -13.01 -11.96
N SER A 129 -13.19 -13.69 -12.97
CA SER A 129 -14.05 -14.87 -12.80
C SER A 129 -13.34 -16.09 -12.19
N VAL A 130 -12.01 -16.04 -12.07
CA VAL A 130 -11.14 -17.02 -11.42
C VAL A 130 -10.11 -16.28 -10.57
N ALA A 131 -9.36 -17.00 -9.73
CA ALA A 131 -8.29 -16.41 -8.95
C ALA A 131 -7.28 -15.67 -9.84
N TRP A 132 -6.88 -14.46 -9.43
CA TRP A 132 -5.87 -13.68 -10.15
C TRP A 132 -4.51 -14.36 -10.05
N THR A 133 -3.79 -14.41 -11.17
CA THR A 133 -2.39 -14.81 -11.15
C THR A 133 -1.55 -13.60 -10.74
N GLU A 134 -0.97 -13.67 -9.54
CA GLU A 134 -0.12 -12.63 -8.98
C GLU A 134 1.35 -12.83 -9.38
N THR A 135 2.02 -11.73 -9.70
CA THR A 135 3.48 -11.67 -9.91
C THR A 135 4.05 -10.40 -9.29
N GLY A 136 5.38 -10.33 -9.18
CA GLY A 136 6.09 -9.18 -8.63
C GLY A 136 6.22 -9.21 -7.11
N THR A 137 6.76 -8.13 -6.56
CA THR A 137 7.01 -7.96 -5.13
C THR A 137 6.66 -6.55 -4.69
N ASN A 138 6.48 -6.34 -3.37
CA ASN A 138 6.14 -5.03 -2.83
C ASN A 138 7.16 -3.95 -3.24
N PRO A 139 6.76 -2.76 -3.72
CA PRO A 139 5.38 -2.25 -3.89
C PRO A 139 4.63 -2.65 -5.16
N ALA A 140 5.32 -3.17 -6.17
CA ALA A 140 4.85 -3.36 -7.54
C ALA A 140 4.32 -4.78 -7.83
N PHE A 141 3.22 -5.17 -7.18
CA PHE A 141 2.49 -6.37 -7.58
C PHE A 141 1.74 -6.16 -8.91
N SER A 142 1.70 -7.22 -9.73
CA SER A 142 0.92 -7.28 -10.97
C SER A 142 -0.03 -8.47 -10.92
N TYR A 143 -1.21 -8.31 -11.51
CA TYR A 143 -2.28 -9.30 -11.51
C TYR A 143 -2.77 -9.52 -12.94
N SER A 144 -2.78 -10.78 -13.39
CA SER A 144 -3.37 -11.18 -14.65
C SER A 144 -4.59 -12.07 -14.42
N CYS A 145 -5.66 -11.81 -15.16
CA CYS A 145 -6.89 -12.60 -15.11
C CYS A 145 -6.82 -13.68 -16.18
N GLY A 146 -6.91 -14.96 -15.78
CA GLY A 146 -7.01 -16.09 -16.72
C GLY A 146 -8.44 -16.35 -17.23
N GLY A 147 -9.40 -15.56 -16.78
CA GLY A 147 -10.82 -15.67 -17.14
C GLY A 147 -11.38 -14.34 -17.65
N VAL A 148 -12.59 -14.00 -17.22
CA VAL A 148 -13.26 -12.75 -17.60
C VAL A 148 -13.07 -11.69 -16.51
N THR A 149 -12.57 -10.52 -16.90
CA THR A 149 -12.52 -9.35 -16.04
C THR A 149 -13.84 -8.59 -16.11
N THR A 150 -14.35 -8.14 -14.96
CA THR A 150 -15.56 -7.32 -14.86
C THR A 150 -15.32 -6.19 -13.88
N SER A 151 -15.74 -4.97 -14.24
CA SER A 151 -15.63 -3.82 -13.33
C SER A 151 -16.64 -3.95 -12.19
N VAL A 152 -16.17 -3.78 -10.96
CA VAL A 152 -16.97 -3.82 -9.72
C VAL A 152 -17.20 -2.41 -9.19
N LEU A 153 -16.16 -1.58 -9.24
CA LEU A 153 -16.18 -0.15 -8.90
C LEU A 153 -15.37 0.62 -9.94
N ALA A 154 -16.03 1.58 -10.60
CA ALA A 154 -15.38 2.52 -11.51
C ALA A 154 -14.43 3.45 -10.75
N SER A 155 -13.61 4.23 -11.48
CA SER A 155 -12.64 5.13 -10.86
C SER A 155 -13.32 6.21 -10.02
N VAL A 156 -12.95 6.26 -8.74
CA VAL A 156 -13.46 7.23 -7.74
C VAL A 156 -12.31 7.68 -6.83
N PRO A 157 -12.42 8.83 -6.15
CA PRO A 157 -11.46 9.20 -5.10
C PRO A 157 -11.33 8.11 -4.03
N VAL A 158 -10.14 7.95 -3.44
CA VAL A 158 -9.87 6.81 -2.55
C VAL A 158 -10.77 6.78 -1.32
N ILE A 159 -11.20 7.93 -0.79
CA ILE A 159 -12.11 8.02 0.37
C ILE A 159 -13.55 7.93 -0.11
N GLN A 160 -14.25 6.90 0.34
CA GLN A 160 -15.61 6.56 -0.02
C GLN A 160 -16.42 6.23 1.22
N THR A 161 -17.71 6.55 1.19
CA THR A 161 -18.68 6.15 2.21
C THR A 161 -19.75 5.30 1.56
N ASN A 162 -19.82 4.02 1.92
CA ASN A 162 -20.80 3.05 1.41
C ASN A 162 -20.88 3.00 -0.12
N ALA A 163 -19.74 3.08 -0.82
CA ALA A 163 -19.72 2.94 -2.27
C ALA A 163 -20.22 1.55 -2.67
N ALA A 164 -21.26 1.51 -3.48
CA ALA A 164 -21.89 0.26 -3.92
C ALA A 164 -20.96 -0.52 -4.85
N LEU A 165 -20.79 -1.81 -4.56
CA LEU A 165 -20.03 -2.73 -5.40
C LEU A 165 -20.97 -3.51 -6.29
N SER A 166 -20.74 -3.45 -7.60
CA SER A 166 -21.57 -4.10 -8.60
C SER A 166 -20.98 -5.43 -9.07
N ASN A 167 -21.78 -6.25 -9.75
CA ASN A 167 -21.31 -7.48 -10.42
C ASN A 167 -20.66 -8.52 -9.49
N LEU A 168 -20.99 -8.53 -8.20
CA LEU A 168 -20.47 -9.49 -7.22
C LEU A 168 -21.32 -10.76 -7.18
N SER A 169 -20.68 -11.94 -7.20
CA SER A 169 -21.36 -13.23 -6.98
C SER A 169 -21.46 -13.56 -5.49
N SER A 170 -20.60 -13.00 -4.64
CA SER A 170 -20.63 -13.11 -3.18
C SER A 170 -21.89 -12.51 -2.54
N VAL A 171 -22.76 -11.83 -3.30
CA VAL A 171 -24.12 -11.52 -2.82
C VAL A 171 -24.95 -12.79 -2.61
N THR A 172 -24.58 -13.90 -3.24
CA THR A 172 -25.20 -15.21 -3.02
C THR A 172 -24.34 -16.04 -2.08
N ASN A 173 -24.96 -16.76 -1.16
CA ASN A 173 -24.27 -17.65 -0.23
C ASN A 173 -23.31 -18.61 -0.96
N ASN A 174 -22.19 -18.95 -0.31
CA ASN A 174 -21.18 -19.88 -0.80
C ASN A 174 -20.50 -19.44 -2.12
N ASN A 175 -20.24 -18.14 -2.28
CA ASN A 175 -19.52 -17.59 -3.42
C ASN A 175 -18.34 -16.73 -2.98
N THR A 176 -17.31 -16.71 -3.83
CA THR A 176 -16.12 -15.88 -3.68
C THR A 176 -15.96 -15.03 -4.93
N ASP A 177 -15.72 -13.73 -4.74
CA ASP A 177 -15.27 -12.83 -5.79
C ASP A 177 -13.77 -12.57 -5.64
N HIS A 178 -13.00 -12.77 -6.71
CA HIS A 178 -11.56 -12.51 -6.75
C HIS A 178 -11.32 -11.09 -7.24
N LEU A 179 -11.04 -10.18 -6.31
CA LEU A 179 -10.95 -8.75 -6.58
C LEU A 179 -9.49 -8.29 -6.65
N VAL A 180 -9.25 -7.28 -7.47
CA VAL A 180 -8.05 -6.45 -7.42
C VAL A 180 -8.49 -5.01 -7.19
N VAL A 181 -8.01 -4.44 -6.10
CA VAL A 181 -8.10 -3.00 -5.81
C VAL A 181 -6.91 -2.33 -6.44
N THR A 182 -7.16 -1.35 -7.31
CA THR A 182 -6.09 -0.53 -7.92
C THR A 182 -6.19 0.88 -7.37
N LEU A 183 -5.09 1.36 -6.79
CA LEU A 183 -4.90 2.78 -6.48
C LEU A 183 -4.00 3.40 -7.54
N SER A 184 -4.43 4.50 -8.15
CA SER A 184 -3.62 5.31 -9.04
C SER A 184 -3.41 6.69 -8.44
N LEU A 185 -2.17 7.18 -8.43
CA LEU A 185 -1.90 8.55 -8.03
C LEU A 185 -2.11 9.48 -9.24
N GLY A 186 -3.02 10.45 -9.11
CA GLY A 186 -3.27 11.44 -10.15
C GLY A 186 -2.01 12.23 -10.56
N GLY A 187 -2.00 12.69 -11.81
CA GLY A 187 -0.84 13.32 -12.44
C GLY A 187 -0.93 14.84 -12.50
N SER A 188 -0.59 15.53 -11.42
CA SER A 188 0.09 16.85 -11.52
C SER A 188 0.55 17.35 -10.14
N GLY A 189 1.86 17.57 -9.99
CA GLY A 189 2.39 18.47 -8.97
C GLY A 189 3.17 17.83 -7.80
N GLY A 190 4.22 18.55 -7.36
CA GLY A 190 5.03 18.15 -6.21
C GLY A 190 4.34 18.27 -4.84
N SER A 191 3.10 18.76 -4.80
CA SER A 191 2.29 18.87 -3.57
C SER A 191 1.99 17.53 -2.90
N LEU A 192 2.06 16.42 -3.65
CA LEU A 192 1.84 15.05 -3.17
C LEU A 192 3.15 14.36 -2.76
N GLN A 193 4.31 14.97 -3.03
CA GLN A 193 5.61 14.40 -2.69
C GLN A 193 5.83 14.36 -1.18
N GLY A 194 6.43 13.27 -0.68
CA GLY A 194 6.72 13.08 0.74
C GLY A 194 5.48 12.89 1.62
N LYS A 195 4.29 12.78 1.03
CA LYS A 195 3.04 12.59 1.77
C LYS A 195 2.85 11.12 2.11
N SER A 196 2.15 10.90 3.23
CA SER A 196 1.77 9.58 3.67
C SER A 196 0.33 9.53 4.20
N SER A 197 -0.40 8.50 3.79
CA SER A 197 -1.75 8.21 4.29
C SER A 197 -1.90 6.73 4.62
N THR A 198 -2.71 6.39 5.61
CA THR A 198 -3.07 4.99 5.90
C THR A 198 -4.54 4.76 5.62
N VAL A 199 -4.84 4.13 4.47
CA VAL A 199 -6.21 3.86 4.01
C VAL A 199 -6.75 2.57 4.61
N THR A 200 -7.78 2.68 5.41
CA THR A 200 -8.57 1.56 5.91
C THR A 200 -9.67 1.21 4.93
N TYR A 201 -9.85 -0.07 4.64
CA TYR A 201 -10.96 -0.61 3.84
C TYR A 201 -11.93 -1.37 4.73
N THR A 202 -13.22 -1.11 4.55
CA THR A 202 -14.30 -1.83 5.21
C THR A 202 -15.33 -2.26 4.19
N PHE A 203 -15.48 -3.57 4.02
CA PHE A 203 -16.53 -4.16 3.20
C PHE A 203 -17.71 -4.52 4.10
N THR A 204 -18.92 -4.15 3.66
CA THR A 204 -20.15 -4.39 4.41
C THR A 204 -21.19 -5.05 3.52
N GLY A 205 -21.64 -6.23 3.91
CA GLY A 205 -22.78 -6.91 3.30
C GLY A 205 -24.07 -6.53 4.01
N THR A 206 -25.13 -6.24 3.26
CA THR A 206 -26.47 -5.97 3.78
C THR A 206 -27.40 -7.14 3.45
N GLN A 207 -28.12 -7.67 4.44
CA GLN A 207 -29.11 -8.73 4.20
C GLN A 207 -30.32 -8.21 3.43
N ARG A 208 -30.99 -9.07 2.66
CA ARG A 208 -32.32 -8.76 2.13
C ARG A 208 -33.30 -8.54 3.29
N VAL A 209 -34.01 -7.41 3.29
CA VAL A 209 -35.14 -7.22 4.20
C VAL A 209 -36.20 -8.25 3.86
N ALA A 210 -36.72 -8.98 4.85
CA ALA A 210 -37.86 -9.87 4.63
C ALA A 210 -39.05 -9.02 4.14
N ALA A 211 -39.62 -9.39 2.98
CA ALA A 211 -40.88 -8.79 2.56
C ALA A 211 -41.96 -9.20 3.59
N PRO A 212 -42.75 -8.26 4.13
CA PRO A 212 -43.89 -8.63 4.97
C PRO A 212 -44.86 -9.47 4.13
N HIS A 213 -45.23 -10.64 4.66
CA HIS A 213 -46.29 -11.49 4.11
C HIS A 213 -47.67 -10.87 4.32
#